data_AF-A0A381ZJ71-F1
#
_entry.id   AF-A0A381ZJ71-F1
#
_cell.length_a   1.000
_cell.length_b   1.000
_cell.length_c   1.000
_cell.angle_alpha   90.00
_cell.angle_beta   90.00
_cell.angle_gamma   90.00
#
_symmetry.space_group_name_H-M   'P 1'
#
loop_
_entity.id
_entity.type
_entity.pdbx_description
1 polymer ?
#
loop_
_entity_poly.entity_id
_entity_poly.type
_entity_poly.pdbx_seq_one_letter_code
_entity_poly.pdbx_strand_id
1 'polypeptide(L)'
;MGWMERNASRRIDPQLVLDGARSVITLAASYDSGNGEQTGSGRGIIARYARYADYHDALAQVLGQLTERVQSLAGEDARSLWYVDTGPILE
;
A
#
# COMPACT_ATOMS: atom_id res chain seq x y z
N MET A 1 12.27 -12.56 -10.19
CA MET A 1 12.31 -11.26 -9.49
C MET A 1 12.47 -10.04 -10.42
N GLY A 2 12.51 -10.19 -11.75
CA GLY A 2 12.74 -9.07 -12.68
C GLY A 2 11.71 -7.92 -12.65
N TRP A 3 10.60 -8.05 -11.92
CA TRP A 3 9.68 -6.92 -11.65
C TRP A 3 10.27 -5.94 -10.62
N MET A 4 11.10 -6.40 -9.68
CA MET A 4 11.77 -5.53 -8.69
C MET A 4 12.89 -4.70 -9.32
N GLU A 5 13.58 -5.25 -10.32
CA GLU A 5 14.62 -4.55 -11.07
C GLU A 5 14.06 -3.38 -11.90
N ARG A 6 12.79 -3.49 -12.32
CA ARG A 6 12.10 -2.39 -13.01
C ARG A 6 11.88 -1.23 -12.04
N ASN A 7 12.25 -0.03 -12.49
CA ASN A 7 12.11 1.22 -11.75
C ASN A 7 12.86 1.25 -10.40
N ALA A 8 13.97 0.50 -10.27
CA ALA A 8 14.76 0.45 -9.03
C ALA A 8 15.15 1.84 -8.49
N SER A 9 15.47 2.80 -9.37
CA SER A 9 15.76 4.18 -8.97
C SER A 9 14.57 4.89 -8.30
N ARG A 10 13.35 4.67 -8.80
CA ARG A 10 12.12 5.24 -8.23
C ARG A 10 11.78 4.66 -6.85
N ARG A 11 12.33 3.49 -6.48
CA ARG A 11 12.12 2.86 -5.16
C ARG A 11 12.86 3.58 -4.04
N ILE A 12 13.96 4.25 -4.36
CA ILE A 12 14.85 4.87 -3.37
C ILE A 12 14.83 6.40 -3.40
N ASP A 13 14.27 6.99 -4.47
CA ASP A 13 14.16 8.44 -4.63
C ASP A 13 12.71 8.84 -4.95
N PRO A 14 11.95 9.32 -3.93
CA PRO A 14 10.59 9.82 -4.11
C PRO A 14 10.47 10.99 -5.09
N GLN A 15 11.54 11.75 -5.34
CA GLN A 15 11.51 12.84 -6.34
C GLN A 15 11.26 12.31 -7.75
N LEU A 16 11.67 11.07 -8.04
CA LEU A 16 11.44 10.42 -9.34
C LEU A 16 10.00 9.88 -9.49
N VAL A 17 9.19 9.96 -8.44
CA VAL A 17 7.80 9.49 -8.39
C VAL A 17 6.84 10.68 -8.33
N LEU A 18 7.07 11.60 -7.39
CA LEU A 18 6.36 12.85 -7.27
C LEU A 18 7.37 13.98 -7.07
N ASP A 19 7.55 14.79 -8.12
CA ASP A 19 8.44 15.94 -8.10
C ASP A 19 8.10 16.89 -6.94
N GLY A 20 9.10 17.32 -6.18
CA GLY A 20 8.90 18.17 -5.01
C GLY A 20 8.26 17.46 -3.82
N ALA A 21 8.23 16.12 -3.77
CA ALA A 21 7.82 15.39 -2.57
C ALA A 21 8.68 15.80 -1.36
N ARG A 22 8.05 16.16 -0.23
CA ARG A 22 8.75 16.61 0.99
C ARG A 22 8.55 15.68 2.19
N SER A 23 7.60 14.77 2.10
CA SER A 23 7.23 13.85 3.17
C SER A 23 6.62 12.58 2.59
N VAL A 24 6.64 11.51 3.38
CA VAL A 24 5.95 10.25 3.10
C VAL A 24 5.10 9.92 4.33
N ILE A 25 3.85 9.52 4.11
CA ILE A 25 2.95 9.02 5.16
C ILE A 25 2.79 7.53 4.94
N THR A 26 3.33 6.72 5.86
CA THR A 26 3.21 5.25 5.81
C THR A 26 2.09 4.80 6.73
N LEU A 27 1.21 3.94 6.22
CA LEU A 27 0.10 3.36 6.98
C LEU A 27 0.29 1.84 7.10
N ALA A 28 -0.27 1.27 8.16
CA ALA A 28 -0.32 -0.18 8.34
C ALA A 28 -1.73 -0.57 8.79
N ALA A 29 -2.25 -1.66 8.22
CA ALA A 29 -3.52 -2.26 8.61
C ALA A 29 -3.27 -3.68 9.13
N SER A 30 -3.75 -3.97 10.33
CA SER A 30 -3.74 -5.34 10.85
C SER A 30 -4.84 -6.16 10.18
N TYR A 31 -4.47 -7.34 9.71
CA TYR A 31 -5.38 -8.39 9.22
C TYR A 31 -5.32 -9.64 10.09
N ASP A 32 -4.82 -9.50 11.34
CA ASP A 32 -4.82 -10.60 12.29
C ASP A 32 -6.25 -10.94 12.73
N SER A 33 -6.57 -12.23 12.74
CA SER A 33 -7.89 -12.74 13.09
C SER A 33 -7.96 -13.28 14.52
N GLY A 34 -6.84 -13.31 15.24
CA GLY A 34 -6.75 -13.81 16.62
C GLY A 34 -6.99 -15.32 16.79
N ASN A 35 -7.47 -16.01 15.75
CA ASN A 35 -7.73 -17.44 15.76
C ASN A 35 -6.55 -18.19 15.10
N GLY A 36 -5.92 -19.07 15.87
CA GLY A 36 -5.00 -20.07 15.32
C GLY A 36 -5.75 -21.00 14.37
N GLU A 37 -5.23 -21.18 13.16
CA GLU A 37 -5.90 -22.04 12.19
C GLU A 37 -5.78 -23.52 12.57
N GLN A 38 -6.92 -24.19 12.66
CA GLN A 38 -6.99 -25.64 12.76
C GLN A 38 -7.25 -26.20 11.37
N THR A 39 -6.25 -26.83 10.77
CA THR A 39 -6.43 -27.55 9.50
C THR A 39 -6.86 -28.98 9.77
N GLY A 40 -7.98 -29.38 9.18
CA GLY A 40 -8.35 -30.80 9.07
C GLY A 40 -7.37 -31.58 8.17
N SER A 41 -7.33 -32.91 8.35
CA SER A 41 -6.52 -33.79 7.51
C SER A 41 -6.81 -33.57 6.01
N GLY A 42 -5.75 -33.48 5.20
CA GLY A 42 -5.86 -33.29 3.75
C GLY A 42 -6.12 -31.85 3.29
N ARG A 43 -6.01 -30.83 4.16
CA ARG A 43 -6.13 -29.40 3.78
C ARG A 43 -4.82 -28.63 3.97
N GLY A 44 -4.56 -27.70 3.05
CA GLY A 44 -3.47 -26.72 3.15
C GLY A 44 -3.94 -25.38 3.73
N ILE A 45 -2.99 -24.50 4.01
CA ILE A 45 -3.23 -23.15 4.53
C ILE A 45 -2.94 -22.11 3.45
N ILE A 46 -3.90 -21.21 3.21
CA ILE A 46 -3.69 -20.02 2.38
C ILE A 46 -3.00 -18.94 3.22
N ALA A 47 -2.08 -18.16 2.66
CA ALA A 47 -1.45 -17.05 3.38
C ALA A 47 -2.51 -16.05 3.90
N ARG A 48 -2.34 -15.54 5.13
CA ARG A 48 -3.35 -14.70 5.80
C ARG A 48 -3.83 -13.51 4.98
N TYR A 49 -2.91 -12.83 4.30
CA TYR A 49 -3.24 -11.65 3.48
C TYR A 49 -4.16 -11.95 2.30
N ALA A 50 -4.24 -13.21 1.85
CA ALA A 50 -5.04 -13.65 0.72
C ALA A 50 -6.36 -14.35 1.13
N ARG A 51 -6.78 -14.21 2.39
CA ARG A 51 -8.00 -14.85 2.92
C ARG A 51 -9.23 -13.93 2.96
N TYR A 52 -9.02 -12.63 2.78
CA TYR A 52 -10.05 -11.61 2.82
C TYR A 52 -10.32 -11.07 1.42
N ALA A 53 -11.14 -10.01 1.33
CA ALA A 53 -11.21 -9.20 0.11
C ALA A 53 -9.81 -8.72 -0.28
N ASP A 54 -9.60 -8.49 -1.58
CA ASP A 54 -8.32 -8.02 -2.09
C ASP A 54 -7.92 -6.73 -1.36
N TYR A 55 -6.76 -6.74 -0.70
CA TYR A 55 -6.32 -5.60 0.09
C TYR A 55 -6.01 -4.39 -0.80
N HIS A 56 -5.71 -4.60 -2.08
CA HIS A 56 -5.50 -3.51 -3.02
C HIS A 56 -6.75 -2.64 -3.10
N ASP A 57 -7.93 -3.26 -3.26
CA ASP A 57 -9.19 -2.54 -3.34
C ASP A 57 -9.57 -1.89 -2.00
N ALA A 58 -9.46 -2.67 -0.90
CA ALA A 58 -9.82 -2.20 0.44
C ALA A 58 -8.95 -1.01 0.88
N LEU A 59 -7.64 -1.07 0.65
CA LEU A 59 -6.71 0.01 1.02
C LEU A 59 -6.78 1.18 0.05
N ALA A 60 -6.98 0.95 -1.26
CA ALA A 60 -7.12 2.02 -2.24
C ALA A 60 -8.25 3.00 -1.88
N GLN A 61 -9.38 2.49 -1.42
CA GLN A 61 -10.50 3.34 -0.99
C GLN A 61 -10.12 4.26 0.17
N VAL A 62 -9.46 3.72 1.20
CA VAL A 62 -9.04 4.48 2.39
C VAL A 62 -7.94 5.49 2.04
N LEU A 63 -6.96 5.07 1.24
CA LEU A 63 -5.87 5.92 0.77
C LEU A 63 -6.36 7.07 -0.11
N GLY A 64 -7.33 6.82 -0.99
CA GLY A 64 -8.00 7.86 -1.77
C GLY A 64 -8.65 8.91 -0.88
N GLN A 65 -9.46 8.49 0.09
CA GLN A 65 -10.12 9.41 1.04
C GLN A 65 -9.12 10.22 1.86
N LEU A 66 -8.03 9.58 2.34
CA LEU A 66 -6.98 10.28 3.05
C LEU A 66 -6.29 11.31 2.16
N THR A 67 -6.01 10.97 0.90
CA THR A 67 -5.37 11.86 -0.06
C THR A 67 -6.24 13.09 -0.33
N GLU A 68 -7.53 12.90 -0.57
CA GLU A 68 -8.50 14.00 -0.71
C GLU A 68 -8.54 14.87 0.55
N ARG A 69 -8.52 14.25 1.74
CA ARG A 69 -8.51 14.98 3.00
C ARG A 69 -7.23 15.81 3.17
N VAL A 70 -6.07 15.25 2.89
CA VAL A 70 -4.78 15.96 2.95
C VAL A 70 -4.78 17.14 1.97
N GLN A 71 -5.25 16.92 0.74
CA GLN A 71 -5.38 17.97 -0.27
C GLN A 71 -6.28 19.12 0.22
N SER A 72 -7.43 18.80 0.82
CA SER A 72 -8.35 19.80 1.38
C SER A 72 -7.76 20.68 2.49
N LEU A 73 -6.73 20.17 3.19
CA LEU A 73 -6.06 20.88 4.29
C LEU A 73 -4.85 21.69 3.79
N ALA A 74 -4.14 21.19 2.78
CA ALA A 74 -2.90 21.77 2.31
C ALA A 74 -3.10 22.87 1.23
N GLY A 75 -4.27 22.90 0.58
CA GLY A 75 -4.60 23.87 -0.47
C GLY A 75 -4.29 23.37 -1.88
N GLU A 76 -4.60 24.18 -2.90
CA GLU A 76 -4.54 23.78 -4.32
C GLU A 76 -3.13 23.51 -4.85
N ASP A 77 -2.11 24.16 -4.29
CA ASP A 77 -0.71 23.98 -4.70
C ASP A 77 -0.07 22.69 -4.17
N ALA A 78 -0.72 22.04 -3.20
CA ALA A 78 -0.23 20.77 -2.68
C ALA A 78 -0.47 19.66 -3.70
N ARG A 79 0.46 18.69 -3.76
CA ARG A 79 0.28 17.47 -4.54
C ARG A 79 0.54 16.28 -3.65
N SER A 80 -0.31 15.27 -3.78
CA SER A 80 -0.20 14.01 -3.05
C SER A 80 -0.44 12.85 -4.01
N LEU A 81 0.24 11.74 -3.77
CA LEU A 81 0.11 10.50 -4.53
C LEU A 81 0.13 9.34 -3.55
N TRP A 82 -0.77 8.38 -3.74
CA TRP A 82 -0.87 7.19 -2.91
C TRP A 82 -0.60 5.93 -3.73
N TYR A 83 -0.12 4.89 -3.05
CA TYR A 83 0.10 3.56 -3.60
C TYR A 83 -0.25 2.50 -2.56
N VAL A 84 -0.53 1.30 -3.06
CA VAL A 84 -0.56 0.05 -2.29
C VAL A 84 -0.03 -1.06 -3.21
N ASP A 85 1.14 -1.61 -2.88
CA ASP A 85 1.89 -2.74 -3.49
C ASP A 85 2.25 -2.63 -4.99
N THR A 86 1.45 -1.90 -5.76
CA THR A 86 1.54 -1.70 -7.21
C THR A 86 2.42 -0.50 -7.58
N GLY A 87 2.83 0.28 -6.59
CA GLY A 87 3.64 1.47 -6.75
C GLY A 87 5.13 1.19 -6.97
N PRO A 88 5.89 2.19 -7.45
CA PRO A 88 7.33 2.07 -7.61
C PRO A 88 8.09 2.32 -6.31
N ILE A 89 7.42 2.67 -5.20
CA ILE A 89 8.06 2.83 -3.87
C ILE A 89 8.13 1.46 -3.20
N LEU A 90 9.21 1.20 -2.47
CA LEU A 90 9.31 -0.02 -1.66
C LEU A 90 8.58 0.21 -0.32
N GLU A 91 7.56 -0.61 -0.05
CA GLU A 91 6.75 -0.60 1.17
C GLU A 91 7.28 -1.60 2.21
#